data_AF-A0A5P8KEF4-F1
#
_entry.id   AF-A0A5P8KEF4-F1
#
_cell.length_a   1.000
_cell.length_b   1.000
_cell.length_c   1.000
_cell.angle_alpha   90.00
_cell.angle_beta   90.00
_cell.angle_gamma   90.00
#
_symmetry.space_group_name_H-M   'P 1'
#
loop_
_entity.id
_entity.type
_entity.pdbx_description
1 polymer ?
#
loop_
_entity_poly.entity_id
_entity_poly.type
_entity_poly.pdbx_seq_one_letter_code
_entity_poly.pdbx_strand_id
1 'polypeptide(L)'
;MRDPRKSAIGKGLRRRGRLIAEAVSPPRKQLDAVPAPRTDTAPVEPPYVAPRASRLVDAPVFVLSSVRSGSTLLRVILNSHSQIRAPHEMHLRTVHVHLSRDFTGDAMKALELDKCELEHILWDRILHHELTRSGKRVIVDKTPPNTLIWPRLHRCWPNARYILLLRHPGAVAQSLTSRRTDPDHEAIRAEVLSYSEKLEEARQNLPVHVIRYEELTAEPEKVTRGICDHLGLAWEPGMLDYGTKDHGTFRPQLGDWSTTIKSGRIQPARAADPTAELPPRLHELAEAWGYPT
;
A
#
# COMPACT_ATOMS: atom_id res chain seq x y z
N MET A 1 -36.03 -56.60 -56.12
CA MET A 1 -34.98 -55.63 -56.49
C MET A 1 -35.49 -54.21 -56.26
N ARG A 2 -34.89 -53.42 -55.35
CA ARG A 2 -35.29 -52.02 -55.11
C ARG A 2 -34.70 -51.11 -56.21
N ASP A 3 -35.55 -50.30 -56.83
CA ASP A 3 -35.20 -49.40 -57.94
C ASP A 3 -34.14 -48.34 -57.52
N PRO A 4 -32.95 -48.33 -58.13
CA PRO A 4 -31.86 -47.41 -57.79
C PRO A 4 -32.22 -45.93 -58.01
N ARG A 5 -33.25 -45.61 -58.81
CA ARG A 5 -33.68 -44.21 -59.06
C ARG A 5 -34.33 -43.57 -57.82
N LYS A 6 -35.02 -44.33 -56.97
CA LYS A 6 -35.64 -43.81 -55.74
C LYS A 6 -34.62 -43.41 -54.66
N SER A 7 -33.46 -44.08 -54.63
CA SER A 7 -32.35 -43.78 -53.71
C SER A 7 -31.65 -42.46 -54.04
N ALA A 8 -31.45 -42.18 -55.35
CA ALA A 8 -30.81 -40.95 -55.80
C ALA A 8 -31.67 -39.71 -55.52
N ILE A 9 -32.99 -39.79 -55.76
CA ILE A 9 -33.94 -38.70 -55.48
C ILE A 9 -34.01 -38.40 -53.97
N GLY A 10 -34.02 -39.43 -53.13
CA GLY A 10 -34.01 -39.28 -51.67
C GLY A 10 -32.73 -38.65 -51.11
N LYS A 11 -31.57 -38.88 -51.73
CA LYS A 11 -30.31 -38.20 -51.39
C LYS A 11 -30.31 -36.73 -51.85
N GLY A 12 -30.89 -36.46 -53.02
CA GLY A 12 -31.04 -35.10 -53.57
C GLY A 12 -31.90 -34.19 -52.69
N LEU A 13 -33.06 -34.68 -52.23
CA LEU A 13 -33.93 -33.91 -51.33
C LEU A 13 -33.30 -33.63 -49.97
N ARG A 14 -32.61 -34.61 -49.36
CA ARG A 14 -31.92 -34.40 -48.06
C ARG A 14 -30.80 -33.38 -48.17
N ARG A 15 -30.05 -33.39 -49.29
CA ARG A 15 -28.99 -32.42 -49.53
C ARG A 15 -29.55 -31.00 -49.70
N ARG A 16 -30.64 -30.82 -50.45
CA ARG A 16 -31.31 -29.51 -50.57
C ARG A 16 -31.88 -29.03 -49.24
N GLY A 17 -32.51 -29.91 -48.46
CA GLY A 17 -33.00 -29.56 -47.12
C GLY A 17 -31.90 -29.07 -46.18
N ARG A 18 -30.73 -29.72 -46.21
CA ARG A 18 -29.56 -29.30 -45.41
C ARG A 18 -29.01 -27.93 -45.84
N LEU A 19 -28.89 -27.70 -47.15
CA LEU A 19 -28.37 -26.44 -47.69
C LEU A 19 -29.31 -25.25 -47.41
N ILE A 20 -30.63 -25.48 -47.44
CA ILE A 20 -31.60 -24.46 -47.05
C ILE A 20 -31.49 -24.18 -45.55
N ALA A 21 -31.40 -25.20 -44.70
CA ALA A 21 -31.22 -25.02 -43.25
C ALA A 21 -29.92 -24.26 -42.90
N GLU A 22 -28.82 -24.49 -43.63
CA GLU A 22 -27.56 -23.76 -43.50
C GLU A 22 -27.68 -22.29 -43.95
N ALA A 23 -28.51 -21.98 -44.96
CA ALA A 23 -28.69 -20.64 -45.50
C ALA A 23 -29.60 -19.72 -44.66
N VAL A 24 -30.53 -20.27 -43.88
CA VAL A 24 -31.42 -19.50 -42.96
C VAL A 24 -30.95 -19.52 -41.50
N SER A 25 -29.85 -20.20 -41.18
CA SER A 25 -29.30 -20.17 -39.83
C SER A 25 -28.47 -18.89 -39.59
N PRO A 26 -28.62 -18.20 -38.44
CA PRO A 26 -27.81 -17.02 -38.13
C PRO A 26 -26.32 -17.40 -38.02
N PRO A 27 -25.38 -16.49 -38.34
CA PRO A 27 -23.97 -16.78 -38.35
C PRO A 27 -23.49 -17.21 -36.97
N ARG A 28 -23.11 -18.49 -36.83
CA ARG A 28 -22.44 -19.01 -35.64
C ARG A 28 -21.00 -18.49 -35.63
N LYS A 29 -20.69 -17.56 -34.72
CA LYS A 29 -19.31 -17.22 -34.38
C LYS A 29 -18.62 -18.49 -33.85
N GLN A 30 -17.54 -18.94 -34.49
CA GLN A 30 -16.66 -19.95 -33.91
C GLN A 30 -16.06 -19.36 -32.62
N LEU A 31 -16.40 -19.94 -31.48
CA LEU A 31 -15.85 -19.54 -30.18
C LEU A 31 -14.38 -19.99 -30.00
N ASP A 32 -13.84 -20.81 -30.92
CA ASP A 32 -12.51 -21.42 -30.83
C ASP A 32 -11.54 -20.96 -31.93
N ALA A 33 -11.85 -19.88 -32.66
CA ALA A 33 -10.90 -19.35 -33.65
C ALA A 33 -9.72 -18.68 -32.93
N VAL A 34 -8.52 -19.26 -33.08
CA VAL A 34 -7.26 -18.64 -32.64
C VAL A 34 -7.11 -17.29 -33.35
N PRO A 35 -6.98 -16.16 -32.63
CA PRO A 35 -6.82 -14.86 -33.27
C PRO A 35 -5.58 -14.85 -34.15
N ALA A 36 -5.69 -14.32 -35.36
CA ALA A 36 -4.52 -14.05 -36.19
C ALA A 36 -3.56 -13.10 -35.42
N PRO A 37 -2.24 -13.31 -35.49
CA PRO A 37 -1.29 -12.43 -34.83
C PRO A 37 -1.46 -11.00 -35.37
N ARG A 38 -1.82 -10.07 -34.48
CA ARG A 38 -1.87 -8.65 -34.82
C ARG A 38 -0.43 -8.20 -35.07
N THR A 39 -0.15 -7.76 -36.29
CA THR A 39 1.07 -7.00 -36.58
C THR A 39 0.91 -5.63 -35.93
N ASP A 40 1.38 -5.48 -34.70
CA ASP A 40 1.38 -4.21 -33.98
C ASP A 40 2.47 -3.30 -34.56
N THR A 41 2.11 -2.57 -35.62
CA THR A 41 2.90 -1.46 -36.18
C THR A 41 2.26 -0.10 -35.93
N ALA A 42 1.22 -0.04 -35.09
CA ALA A 42 0.65 1.23 -34.66
C ALA A 42 1.63 1.94 -33.70
N PRO A 43 1.85 3.26 -33.85
CA PRO A 43 2.62 4.02 -32.89
C PRO A 43 2.02 3.84 -31.50
N VAL A 44 2.84 3.43 -30.54
CA VAL A 44 2.45 3.24 -29.14
C VAL A 44 2.08 4.63 -28.59
N GLU A 45 0.78 4.94 -28.58
CA GLU A 45 0.30 6.12 -27.87
C GLU A 45 0.75 6.04 -26.40
N PRO A 46 1.13 7.17 -25.78
CA PRO A 46 1.49 7.18 -24.38
C PRO A 46 0.33 6.58 -23.56
N PRO A 47 0.62 5.77 -22.53
CA PRO A 47 -0.43 5.14 -21.73
C PRO A 47 -1.34 6.22 -21.14
N TYR A 48 -2.64 6.05 -21.31
CA TYR A 48 -3.65 6.94 -20.74
C TYR A 48 -3.49 6.98 -19.20
N VAL A 49 -3.48 8.19 -18.64
CA VAL A 49 -3.48 8.44 -17.20
C VAL A 49 -4.78 9.11 -16.83
N ALA A 50 -5.57 8.47 -15.97
CA ALA A 50 -6.85 9.01 -15.54
C ALA A 50 -6.70 10.31 -14.71
N PRO A 51 -7.66 11.25 -14.83
CA PRO A 51 -7.80 12.32 -13.85
C PRO A 51 -8.09 11.74 -12.45
N ARG A 52 -7.92 12.58 -11.42
CA ARG A 52 -8.27 12.20 -10.04
C ARG A 52 -9.78 12.14 -9.88
N ALA A 53 -10.30 11.00 -9.44
CA ALA A 53 -11.64 10.92 -8.90
C ALA A 53 -11.71 11.59 -7.52
N SER A 54 -12.92 11.94 -7.08
CA SER A 54 -13.15 12.44 -5.71
C SER A 54 -12.75 11.41 -4.66
N ARG A 55 -12.31 11.89 -3.48
CA ARG A 55 -12.00 11.07 -2.31
C ARG A 55 -13.01 11.33 -1.20
N LEU A 56 -13.43 10.29 -0.51
CA LEU A 56 -14.26 10.37 0.70
C LEU A 56 -13.42 10.77 1.91
N VAL A 57 -12.13 10.42 1.92
CA VAL A 57 -11.17 10.88 2.92
C VAL A 57 -10.24 11.91 2.27
N ASP A 58 -10.44 13.19 2.57
CA ASP A 58 -9.67 14.27 1.94
C ASP A 58 -8.19 14.26 2.37
N ALA A 59 -7.93 14.20 3.68
CA ALA A 59 -6.60 14.37 4.26
C ALA A 59 -6.22 13.22 5.23
N PRO A 60 -6.04 11.97 4.73
CA PRO A 60 -5.54 10.88 5.56
C PRO A 60 -4.12 11.18 6.04
N VAL A 61 -3.72 10.56 7.16
CA VAL A 61 -2.38 10.68 7.71
C VAL A 61 -1.59 9.41 7.40
N PHE A 62 -0.37 9.55 6.89
CA PHE A 62 0.54 8.43 6.68
C PHE A 62 1.76 8.54 7.58
N VAL A 63 2.04 7.45 8.31
CA VAL A 63 3.33 7.28 8.99
C VAL A 63 4.29 6.61 8.02
N LEU A 64 5.27 7.36 7.55
CA LEU A 64 6.36 6.88 6.72
C LEU A 64 7.54 6.52 7.62
N SER A 65 8.02 5.28 7.52
CA SER A 65 9.15 4.79 8.30
C SER A 65 9.86 3.64 7.57
N SER A 66 11.08 3.31 8.00
CA SER A 66 11.64 1.99 7.71
C SER A 66 10.92 0.93 8.56
N VAL A 67 11.08 -0.34 8.20
CA VAL A 67 10.76 -1.43 9.12
C VAL A 67 11.61 -1.28 10.38
N ARG A 68 11.11 -1.78 11.52
CA ARG A 68 11.83 -1.75 12.81
C ARG A 68 12.17 -0.34 13.35
N SER A 69 11.55 0.73 12.85
CA SER A 69 11.72 2.09 13.39
C SER A 69 10.81 2.44 14.59
N GLY A 70 10.12 1.46 15.19
CA GLY A 70 9.16 1.71 16.27
C GLY A 70 7.79 2.23 15.80
N SER A 71 7.47 2.06 14.52
CA SER A 71 6.22 2.54 13.93
C SER A 71 4.96 1.89 14.53
N THR A 72 5.06 0.65 15.04
CA THR A 72 3.96 0.04 15.82
C THR A 72 3.72 0.75 17.16
N LEU A 73 4.79 1.17 17.86
CA LEU A 73 4.65 1.95 19.10
C LEU A 73 3.94 3.28 18.82
N LEU A 74 4.40 4.01 17.80
CA LEU A 74 3.76 5.25 17.38
C LEU A 74 2.28 5.03 17.03
N ARG A 75 1.97 3.98 16.28
CA ARG A 75 0.59 3.64 15.90
C ARG A 75 -0.31 3.42 17.11
N VAL A 76 0.13 2.71 18.15
CA VAL A 76 -0.71 2.47 19.34
C VAL A 76 -0.89 3.74 20.19
N ILE A 77 0.16 4.57 20.30
CA ILE A 77 0.09 5.90 20.93
C ILE A 77 -0.95 6.77 20.21
N LEU A 78 -0.87 6.85 18.88
CA LEU A 78 -1.83 7.63 18.07
C LEU A 78 -3.25 7.07 18.18
N ASN A 79 -3.42 5.75 18.11
CA ASN A 79 -4.75 5.12 18.20
C ASN A 79 -5.43 5.32 19.57
N SER A 80 -4.66 5.68 20.61
CA SER A 80 -5.16 5.95 21.96
C SER A 80 -5.86 7.30 22.10
N HIS A 81 -5.61 8.24 21.18
CA HIS A 81 -6.31 9.52 21.13
C HIS A 81 -7.78 9.31 20.76
N SER A 82 -8.69 10.01 21.42
CA SER A 82 -10.14 9.93 21.18
C SER A 82 -10.55 10.20 19.73
N GLN A 83 -9.77 10.98 18.97
CA GLN A 83 -10.12 11.43 17.63
C GLN A 83 -9.35 10.75 16.48
N ILE A 84 -8.33 9.96 16.81
CA ILE A 84 -7.47 9.32 15.81
C ILE A 84 -7.77 7.83 15.76
N ARG A 85 -8.11 7.34 14.56
CA ARG A 85 -8.15 5.92 14.24
C ARG A 85 -6.83 5.54 13.58
N ALA A 86 -6.03 4.71 14.25
CA ALA A 86 -4.81 4.13 13.70
C ALA A 86 -4.88 2.59 13.81
N PRO A 87 -5.50 1.90 12.84
CA PRO A 87 -5.60 0.44 12.84
C PRO A 87 -4.22 -0.21 12.66
N HIS A 88 -4.19 -1.55 12.62
CA HIS A 88 -2.99 -2.25 12.16
C HIS A 88 -2.70 -1.89 10.69
N GLU A 89 -1.55 -2.32 10.17
CA GLU A 89 -1.17 -2.14 8.78
C GLU A 89 -2.32 -2.50 7.82
N MET A 90 -2.70 -1.56 6.95
CA MET A 90 -3.76 -1.79 5.94
C MET A 90 -3.21 -2.32 4.62
N HIS A 91 -1.89 -2.26 4.40
CA HIS A 91 -1.23 -2.85 3.23
C HIS A 91 -1.84 -2.41 1.89
N LEU A 92 -2.24 -1.13 1.77
CA LEU A 92 -2.91 -0.59 0.58
C LEU A 92 -2.15 -0.93 -0.71
N ARG A 93 -0.81 -0.80 -0.69
CA ARG A 93 0.07 -1.12 -1.84
C ARG A 93 -0.20 -2.49 -2.47
N THR A 94 -0.62 -3.49 -1.69
CA THR A 94 -0.84 -4.87 -2.16
C THR A 94 -2.31 -5.18 -2.42
N VAL A 95 -3.21 -4.18 -2.32
CA VAL A 95 -4.61 -4.30 -2.71
C VAL A 95 -4.76 -3.84 -4.15
N HIS A 96 -5.11 -4.76 -5.04
CA HIS A 96 -5.09 -4.57 -6.49
C HIS A 96 -6.47 -4.77 -7.14
N VAL A 97 -6.67 -4.10 -8.26
CA VAL A 97 -7.81 -4.31 -9.16
C VAL A 97 -7.33 -5.06 -10.41
N HIS A 98 -8.08 -6.06 -10.86
CA HIS A 98 -7.79 -6.78 -12.09
C HIS A 98 -8.96 -6.63 -13.09
N LEU A 99 -8.68 -6.03 -14.25
CA LEU A 99 -9.64 -5.92 -15.36
C LEU A 99 -9.47 -7.15 -16.25
N SER A 100 -10.32 -8.15 -16.07
CA SER A 100 -10.15 -9.49 -16.67
C SER A 100 -10.50 -9.60 -18.15
N ARG A 101 -11.06 -8.54 -18.74
CA ARG A 101 -11.45 -8.49 -20.15
C ARG A 101 -10.98 -7.17 -20.77
N ASP A 102 -10.50 -7.23 -22.01
CA ASP A 102 -9.97 -6.05 -22.71
C ASP A 102 -10.97 -4.91 -22.80
N PHE A 103 -12.24 -5.22 -23.13
CA PHE A 103 -13.31 -4.23 -23.23
C PHE A 103 -13.60 -3.51 -21.90
N THR A 104 -13.24 -4.11 -20.76
CA THR A 104 -13.41 -3.46 -19.45
C THR A 104 -12.46 -2.27 -19.32
N GLY A 105 -11.23 -2.37 -19.84
CA GLY A 105 -10.28 -1.26 -19.86
C GLY A 105 -10.84 -0.06 -20.62
N ASP A 106 -11.38 -0.30 -21.82
CA ASP A 106 -11.99 0.74 -22.65
C ASP A 106 -13.24 1.35 -21.99
N ALA A 107 -14.08 0.51 -21.36
CA ALA A 107 -15.26 0.97 -20.63
C ALA A 107 -14.88 1.85 -19.42
N MET A 108 -13.84 1.48 -18.67
CA MET A 108 -13.34 2.28 -17.55
C MET A 108 -12.70 3.59 -18.04
N LYS A 109 -11.93 3.54 -19.14
CA LYS A 109 -11.36 4.74 -19.77
C LYS A 109 -12.46 5.72 -20.19
N ALA A 110 -13.59 5.24 -20.70
CA ALA A 110 -14.75 6.07 -21.03
C ALA A 110 -15.43 6.71 -19.80
N LEU A 111 -15.20 6.17 -18.60
CA LEU A 111 -15.58 6.78 -17.31
C LEU A 111 -14.47 7.66 -16.72
N GLU A 112 -13.43 7.94 -17.50
CA GLU A 112 -12.21 8.63 -17.06
C GLU A 112 -11.44 7.90 -15.95
N LEU A 113 -11.51 6.56 -15.92
CA LEU A 113 -10.83 5.72 -14.94
C LEU A 113 -9.78 4.83 -15.61
N ASP A 114 -8.65 4.67 -14.94
CA ASP A 114 -7.63 3.66 -15.25
C ASP A 114 -7.47 2.69 -14.07
N LYS A 115 -6.64 1.65 -14.23
CA LYS A 115 -6.36 0.69 -13.15
C LYS A 115 -5.83 1.35 -11.88
N CYS A 116 -4.98 2.36 -12.01
CA CYS A 116 -4.36 3.04 -10.88
C CYS A 116 -5.41 3.81 -10.07
N GLU A 117 -6.28 4.55 -10.76
CA GLU A 117 -7.35 5.35 -10.17
C GLU A 117 -8.45 4.46 -9.56
N LEU A 118 -8.77 3.32 -10.17
CA LEU A 118 -9.65 2.31 -9.56
C LEU A 118 -9.08 1.75 -8.25
N GLU A 119 -7.79 1.45 -8.20
CA GLU A 119 -7.10 1.05 -6.96
C GLU A 119 -7.13 2.18 -5.92
N HIS A 120 -6.95 3.43 -6.34
CA HIS A 120 -7.04 4.60 -5.44
C HIS A 120 -8.43 4.79 -4.84
N ILE A 121 -9.50 4.63 -5.64
CA ILE A 121 -10.88 4.65 -5.15
C ILE A 121 -11.11 3.53 -4.12
N LEU A 122 -10.61 2.32 -4.39
CA LEU A 122 -10.70 1.20 -3.46
C LEU A 122 -9.95 1.49 -2.15
N TRP A 123 -8.73 2.02 -2.23
CA TRP A 123 -7.94 2.37 -1.05
C TRP A 123 -8.63 3.44 -0.19
N ASP A 124 -9.17 4.48 -0.82
CA ASP A 124 -9.96 5.51 -0.16
C ASP A 124 -11.20 4.96 0.53
N ARG A 125 -11.89 4.02 -0.12
CA ARG A 125 -13.04 3.35 0.48
C ARG A 125 -12.66 2.54 1.73
N ILE A 126 -11.48 1.91 1.75
CA ILE A 126 -10.96 1.19 2.93
C ILE A 126 -10.72 2.18 4.09
N LEU A 127 -10.06 3.31 3.84
CA LEU A 127 -9.82 4.33 4.86
C LEU A 127 -11.13 4.92 5.40
N HIS A 128 -12.07 5.25 4.50
CA HIS A 128 -13.38 5.75 4.87
C HIS A 128 -14.18 4.74 5.70
N HIS A 129 -14.09 3.44 5.35
CA HIS A 129 -14.74 2.38 6.11
C HIS A 129 -14.26 2.34 7.56
N GLU A 130 -12.95 2.45 7.80
CA GLU A 130 -12.37 2.50 9.15
C GLU A 130 -12.77 3.76 9.92
N LEU A 131 -12.82 4.93 9.28
CA LEU A 131 -13.34 6.16 9.90
C LEU A 131 -14.80 5.98 10.33
N THR A 132 -15.64 5.50 9.41
CA THR A 132 -17.07 5.29 9.66
C THR A 132 -17.29 4.33 10.83
N ARG A 133 -16.57 3.20 10.86
CA ARG A 133 -16.71 2.19 11.92
C ARG A 133 -16.21 2.67 13.27
N SER A 134 -15.17 3.49 13.29
CA SER A 134 -14.59 3.98 14.54
C SER A 134 -15.31 5.21 15.10
N GLY A 135 -16.07 5.93 14.27
CA GLY A 135 -16.67 7.23 14.64
C GLY A 135 -15.64 8.34 14.88
N LYS A 136 -14.37 8.09 14.58
CA LYS A 136 -13.27 9.03 14.77
C LYS A 136 -13.10 9.91 13.53
N ARG A 137 -12.35 11.01 13.67
CA ARG A 137 -12.25 12.06 12.64
C ARG A 137 -11.01 11.96 11.78
N VAL A 138 -9.93 11.40 12.31
CA VAL A 138 -8.63 11.31 11.64
C VAL A 138 -8.23 9.86 11.48
N ILE A 139 -7.89 9.45 10.26
CA ILE A 139 -7.34 8.12 9.96
C ILE A 139 -5.84 8.23 9.80
N VAL A 140 -5.11 7.33 10.45
CA VAL A 140 -3.67 7.17 10.31
C VAL A 140 -3.39 5.78 9.77
N ASP A 141 -2.83 5.69 8.56
CA ASP A 141 -2.23 4.45 8.08
C ASP A 141 -0.75 4.40 8.45
N LYS A 142 -0.40 3.38 9.22
CA LYS A 142 0.99 3.02 9.49
C LYS A 142 1.24 1.68 8.84
N THR A 143 1.96 1.72 7.72
CA THR A 143 2.41 0.54 6.97
C THR A 143 3.81 0.84 6.45
N PRO A 144 4.91 0.30 7.00
CA PRO A 144 6.26 0.72 6.60
C PRO A 144 6.52 0.65 5.08
N PRO A 145 6.07 -0.38 4.34
CA PRO A 145 6.18 -0.39 2.87
C PRO A 145 5.52 0.76 2.11
N ASN A 146 4.64 1.56 2.74
CA ASN A 146 4.08 2.78 2.15
C ASN A 146 5.16 3.83 1.85
N THR A 147 6.26 3.84 2.61
CA THR A 147 7.45 4.67 2.35
C THR A 147 7.97 4.48 0.93
N LEU A 148 7.95 3.24 0.43
CA LEU A 148 8.45 2.92 -0.91
C LEU A 148 7.54 3.40 -2.05
N ILE A 149 6.31 3.80 -1.73
CA ILE A 149 5.30 4.25 -2.70
C ILE A 149 4.73 5.63 -2.34
N TRP A 150 5.45 6.43 -1.54
CA TRP A 150 4.99 7.75 -1.12
C TRP A 150 4.52 8.64 -2.29
N PRO A 151 5.14 8.65 -3.49
CA PRO A 151 4.66 9.48 -4.60
C PRO A 151 3.26 9.06 -5.07
N ARG A 152 2.97 7.76 -5.03
CA ARG A 152 1.65 7.22 -5.39
C ARG A 152 0.60 7.56 -4.34
N LEU A 153 0.97 7.56 -3.06
CA LEU A 153 0.09 8.01 -1.98
C LEU A 153 -0.24 9.49 -2.13
N HIS A 154 0.77 10.33 -2.42
CA HIS A 154 0.57 11.76 -2.66
C HIS A 154 -0.29 12.03 -3.91
N ARG A 155 -0.10 11.25 -4.99
CA ARG A 155 -0.97 11.31 -6.17
C ARG A 155 -2.42 10.93 -5.85
N CYS A 156 -2.64 10.00 -4.91
CA CYS A 156 -3.96 9.54 -4.48
C CYS A 156 -4.66 10.56 -3.57
N TRP A 157 -3.92 11.14 -2.62
CA TRP A 157 -4.39 12.16 -1.68
C TRP A 157 -3.40 13.33 -1.61
N PRO A 158 -3.58 14.38 -2.44
CA PRO A 158 -2.69 15.54 -2.44
C PRO A 158 -2.68 16.30 -1.10
N ASN A 159 -3.79 16.24 -0.35
CA ASN A 159 -3.96 16.88 0.95
C ASN A 159 -3.56 15.96 2.12
N ALA A 160 -3.00 14.78 1.86
CA ALA A 160 -2.54 13.89 2.92
C ALA A 160 -1.47 14.56 3.79
N ARG A 161 -1.48 14.21 5.07
CA ARG A 161 -0.47 14.65 6.05
C ARG A 161 0.50 13.53 6.32
N TYR A 162 1.77 13.86 6.55
CA TYR A 162 2.83 12.88 6.64
C TYR A 162 3.62 13.04 7.93
N ILE A 163 3.73 11.94 8.68
CA ILE A 163 4.64 11.83 9.82
C ILE A 163 5.81 10.96 9.38
N LEU A 164 7.02 11.50 9.44
CA LEU A 164 8.25 10.80 9.08
C LEU A 164 8.92 10.30 10.37
N LEU A 165 8.84 9.00 10.62
CA LEU A 165 9.47 8.36 11.79
C LEU A 165 10.85 7.82 11.42
N LEU A 166 11.86 8.55 11.86
CA LEU A 166 13.27 8.20 11.68
C LEU A 166 13.75 7.35 12.86
N ARG A 167 14.70 6.47 12.56
CA ARG A 167 15.47 5.70 13.54
C ARG A 167 16.88 5.53 13.01
N HIS A 168 17.88 5.51 13.88
CA HIS A 168 19.27 5.31 13.45
C HIS A 168 19.40 4.08 12.52
N PRO A 169 19.92 4.21 11.28
CA PRO A 169 20.00 3.10 10.32
C PRO A 169 20.69 1.85 10.87
N GLY A 170 21.75 2.03 11.66
CA GLY A 170 22.46 0.94 12.34
C GLY A 170 21.59 0.19 13.35
N ALA A 171 20.75 0.90 14.12
CA ALA A 171 19.82 0.27 15.07
C ALA A 171 18.71 -0.51 14.33
N VAL A 172 18.30 -0.03 13.16
CA VAL A 172 17.36 -0.75 12.29
C VAL A 172 17.99 -2.03 11.77
N ALA A 173 19.20 -1.95 11.21
CA ALA A 173 19.94 -3.11 10.70
C ALA A 173 20.17 -4.16 11.80
N GLN A 174 20.64 -3.74 12.97
CA GLN A 174 20.84 -4.62 14.12
C GLN A 174 19.53 -5.30 14.56
N SER A 175 18.41 -4.55 14.59
CA SER A 175 17.10 -5.13 14.91
C SER A 175 16.61 -6.15 13.87
N LEU A 176 16.96 -5.99 12.59
CA LEU A 176 16.62 -6.95 11.54
C LEU A 176 17.47 -8.21 11.67
N THR A 177 18.79 -8.05 11.86
CA THR A 177 19.72 -9.14 12.10
C THR A 177 19.27 -10.01 13.28
N SER A 178 18.95 -9.41 14.42
CA SER A 178 18.57 -10.16 15.63
C SER A 178 17.24 -10.91 15.53
N ARG A 179 16.44 -10.67 14.47
CA ARG A 179 15.10 -11.24 14.28
C ARG A 179 15.04 -12.32 13.22
N ARG A 180 16.06 -12.45 12.37
CA ARG A 180 16.13 -13.45 11.30
C ARG A 180 16.95 -14.64 11.80
N THR A 181 16.49 -15.86 11.50
CA THR A 181 17.17 -17.10 11.91
C THR A 181 18.52 -17.28 11.21
N ASP A 182 18.65 -16.77 9.98
CA ASP A 182 19.89 -16.78 9.18
C ASP A 182 20.00 -15.41 8.48
N PRO A 183 20.61 -14.40 9.13
CA PRO A 183 20.59 -13.04 8.62
C PRO A 183 21.62 -12.83 7.51
N ASP A 184 21.14 -12.66 6.28
CA ASP A 184 21.93 -12.06 5.21
C ASP A 184 22.13 -10.56 5.50
N HIS A 185 23.31 -10.22 6.00
CA HIS A 185 23.67 -8.85 6.37
C HIS A 185 23.74 -7.90 5.18
N GLU A 186 24.08 -8.38 3.99
CA GLU A 186 24.12 -7.55 2.79
C GLU A 186 22.70 -7.20 2.34
N ALA A 187 21.81 -8.19 2.27
CA ALA A 187 20.40 -7.98 1.96
C ALA A 187 19.72 -7.07 3.00
N ILE A 188 20.05 -7.22 4.29
CA ILE A 188 19.54 -6.34 5.35
C ILE A 188 20.01 -4.90 5.12
N ARG A 189 21.30 -4.67 4.85
CA ARG A 189 21.83 -3.32 4.59
C ARG A 189 21.19 -2.70 3.35
N ALA A 190 21.00 -3.47 2.29
CA ALA A 190 20.32 -3.02 1.08
C ALA A 190 18.85 -2.64 1.35
N GLU A 191 18.13 -3.44 2.15
CA GLU A 191 16.76 -3.12 2.57
C GLU A 191 16.71 -1.81 3.39
N VAL A 192 17.59 -1.67 4.38
CA VAL A 192 17.66 -0.45 5.21
C VAL A 192 18.00 0.77 4.35
N LEU A 193 18.94 0.64 3.41
CA LEU A 193 19.29 1.70 2.47
C LEU A 193 18.09 2.10 1.61
N SER A 194 17.38 1.15 1.01
CA SER A 194 16.21 1.41 0.16
C SER A 194 15.13 2.21 0.90
N TYR A 195 14.82 1.83 2.15
CA TYR A 195 13.89 2.61 2.98
C TYR A 195 14.46 3.99 3.33
N SER A 196 15.74 4.08 3.67
CA SER A 196 16.37 5.34 4.10
C SER A 196 16.42 6.37 2.98
N GLU A 197 16.74 5.95 1.76
CA GLU A 197 16.70 6.82 0.58
C GLU A 197 15.28 7.31 0.30
N LYS A 198 14.28 6.43 0.38
CA LYS A 198 12.88 6.82 0.16
C LYS A 198 12.32 7.73 1.27
N LEU A 199 12.77 7.56 2.52
CA LEU A 199 12.45 8.50 3.60
C LEU A 199 13.08 9.86 3.36
N GLU A 200 14.34 9.90 2.93
CA GLU A 200 15.01 11.17 2.63
C GLU A 200 14.37 11.87 1.44
N GLU A 201 14.02 11.14 0.38
CA GLU A 201 13.26 11.66 -0.75
C GLU A 201 11.90 12.23 -0.31
N ALA A 202 11.15 11.51 0.52
CA ALA A 202 9.89 12.00 1.08
C ALA A 202 10.09 13.26 1.93
N ARG A 203 11.14 13.31 2.76
CA ARG A 203 11.50 14.46 3.60
C ARG A 203 11.77 15.71 2.79
N GLN A 204 12.39 15.56 1.61
CA GLN A 204 12.74 16.66 0.73
C GLN A 204 11.58 17.14 -0.15
N ASN A 205 10.58 16.27 -0.42
CA ASN A 205 9.53 16.54 -1.40
C ASN A 205 8.12 16.70 -0.81
N LEU A 206 7.93 16.45 0.50
CA LEU A 206 6.64 16.54 1.16
C LEU A 206 6.71 17.44 2.41
N PRO A 207 5.60 18.11 2.78
CA PRO A 207 5.47 18.79 4.07
C PRO A 207 5.30 17.76 5.20
N VAL A 208 6.41 17.23 5.69
CA VAL A 208 6.45 16.18 6.72
C VAL A 208 6.60 16.76 8.13
N HIS A 209 5.99 16.10 9.12
CA HIS A 209 6.37 16.24 10.52
C HIS A 209 7.37 15.14 10.87
N VAL A 210 8.63 15.53 11.09
CA VAL A 210 9.72 14.59 11.36
C VAL A 210 9.82 14.33 12.85
N ILE A 211 9.92 13.05 13.22
CA ILE A 211 10.20 12.62 14.59
C ILE A 211 11.28 11.53 14.59
N ARG A 212 12.08 11.48 15.66
CA ARG A 212 13.04 10.39 15.87
C ARG A 212 12.50 9.41 16.90
N TYR A 213 12.68 8.11 16.63
CA TYR A 213 12.25 7.05 17.54
C TYR A 213 12.88 7.21 18.93
N GLU A 214 14.13 7.60 18.98
CA GLU A 214 14.89 7.83 20.21
C GLU A 214 14.24 8.92 21.06
N GLU A 215 13.87 10.05 20.44
CA GLU A 215 13.14 11.15 21.10
C GLU A 215 11.73 10.73 21.52
N LEU A 216 11.01 9.96 20.68
CA LEU A 216 9.69 9.44 21.03
C LEU A 216 9.74 8.59 22.30
N THR A 217 10.80 7.83 22.52
CA THR A 217 10.94 7.01 23.73
C THR A 217 11.49 7.77 24.94
N ALA A 218 12.26 8.83 24.73
CA ALA A 218 12.89 9.62 25.80
C ALA A 218 11.99 10.77 26.30
N GLU A 219 11.33 11.47 25.38
CA GLU A 219 10.45 12.63 25.64
C GLU A 219 9.07 12.43 24.97
N PRO A 220 8.33 11.36 25.29
CA PRO A 220 7.11 10.98 24.56
C PRO A 220 6.02 12.06 24.57
N GLU A 221 5.86 12.80 25.68
CA GLU A 221 4.88 13.89 25.76
C GLU A 221 5.20 15.01 24.77
N LYS A 222 6.44 15.49 24.75
CA LYS A 222 6.90 16.54 23.83
C LYS A 222 6.68 16.14 22.37
N VAL A 223 7.09 14.92 22.01
CA VAL A 223 6.94 14.41 20.64
C VAL A 223 5.47 14.28 20.26
N THR A 224 4.63 13.71 21.14
CA THR A 224 3.20 13.53 20.83
C THR A 224 2.41 14.83 20.80
N ARG A 225 2.79 15.84 21.59
CA ARG A 225 2.26 17.21 21.47
C ARG A 225 2.57 17.80 20.10
N GLY A 226 3.82 17.71 19.64
CA GLY A 226 4.21 18.18 18.30
C GLY A 226 3.43 17.50 17.18
N ILE A 227 3.15 16.19 17.31
CA ILE A 227 2.30 15.48 16.35
C ILE A 227 0.86 15.99 16.39
N CYS A 228 0.28 16.15 17.58
CA CYS A 228 -1.07 16.70 17.74
C CYS A 228 -1.19 18.09 17.12
N ASP A 229 -0.21 18.97 17.35
CA ASP A 229 -0.15 20.31 16.76
C ASP A 229 -0.10 20.24 15.22
N HIS A 230 0.76 19.38 14.66
CA HIS A 230 0.81 19.13 13.22
C HIS A 230 -0.52 18.62 12.66
N LEU A 231 -1.25 17.81 13.44
CA LEU A 231 -2.55 17.28 13.06
C LEU A 231 -3.73 18.23 13.37
N GLY A 232 -3.48 19.38 14.00
CA GLY A 232 -4.53 20.31 14.43
C GLY A 232 -5.46 19.73 15.49
N LEU A 233 -4.94 18.89 16.39
CA LEU A 233 -5.68 18.23 17.48
C LEU A 233 -5.16 18.68 18.83
N ALA A 234 -6.05 18.74 19.83
CA ALA A 234 -5.63 18.92 21.22
C ALA A 234 -4.97 17.64 21.74
N TRP A 235 -3.80 17.76 22.36
CA TRP A 235 -3.09 16.62 22.95
C TRP A 235 -3.86 16.01 24.13
N GLU A 236 -3.83 14.67 24.24
CA GLU A 236 -4.47 13.92 25.31
C GLU A 236 -3.44 13.09 26.10
N PRO A 237 -3.36 13.20 27.44
CA PRO A 237 -2.39 12.44 28.24
C PRO A 237 -2.57 10.92 28.12
N GLY A 238 -3.82 10.47 27.90
CA GLY A 238 -4.14 9.06 27.68
C GLY A 238 -3.48 8.44 26.43
N MET A 239 -2.86 9.24 25.57
CA MET A 239 -2.03 8.73 24.45
C MET A 239 -0.81 7.95 24.94
N LEU A 240 -0.26 8.31 26.11
CA LEU A 240 0.95 7.67 26.65
C LEU A 240 0.65 6.37 27.41
N ASP A 241 -0.60 6.21 27.87
CA ASP A 241 -1.10 5.03 28.57
C ASP A 241 -1.79 4.03 27.61
N TYR A 242 -1.17 3.78 26.46
CA TYR A 242 -1.75 2.99 25.37
C TYR A 242 -2.13 1.56 25.79
N GLY A 243 -1.45 1.00 26.80
CA GLY A 243 -1.78 -0.32 27.35
C GLY A 243 -3.19 -0.45 27.92
N THR A 244 -3.84 0.68 28.24
CA THR A 244 -5.23 0.71 28.76
C THR A 244 -6.29 0.72 27.65
N LYS A 245 -5.87 0.76 26.38
CA LYS A 245 -6.75 0.94 25.22
C LYS A 245 -6.78 -0.33 24.37
N ASP A 246 -7.90 -0.53 23.66
CA ASP A 246 -7.98 -1.57 22.64
C ASP A 246 -7.30 -1.11 21.35
N HIS A 247 -6.39 -1.95 20.86
CA HIS A 247 -5.62 -1.73 19.64
C HIS A 247 -5.76 -2.89 18.65
N GLY A 248 -6.69 -3.81 18.89
CA GLY A 248 -6.81 -5.06 18.16
C GLY A 248 -5.73 -6.08 18.55
N THR A 249 -5.62 -7.15 17.76
CA THR A 249 -4.71 -8.27 18.05
C THR A 249 -3.28 -8.01 17.58
N PHE A 250 -2.31 -8.21 18.47
CA PHE A 250 -0.88 -8.23 18.13
C PHE A 250 -0.46 -9.65 17.74
N ARG A 251 -0.54 -9.96 16.44
CA ARG A 251 -0.17 -11.27 15.86
C ARG A 251 0.81 -11.07 14.70
N PRO A 252 1.53 -12.13 14.26
CA PRO A 252 2.33 -12.06 13.03
C PRO A 252 1.52 -11.44 11.89
N GLN A 253 2.16 -10.59 11.09
CA GLN A 253 1.56 -9.81 9.99
C GLN A 253 0.64 -8.65 10.41
N LEU A 254 0.32 -8.49 11.71
CA LEU A 254 -0.46 -7.36 12.25
C LEU A 254 0.38 -6.54 13.24
N GLY A 255 1.47 -5.95 12.76
CA GLY A 255 2.36 -5.10 13.54
C GLY A 255 3.46 -5.83 14.30
N ASP A 256 4.04 -5.17 15.31
CA ASP A 256 5.06 -5.76 16.19
C ASP A 256 4.39 -6.48 17.37
N TRP A 257 4.58 -7.80 17.45
CA TRP A 257 4.00 -8.67 18.48
C TRP A 257 4.95 -8.96 19.67
N SER A 258 6.03 -8.18 19.80
CA SER A 258 6.98 -8.30 20.91
C SER A 258 6.34 -8.07 22.27
N THR A 259 6.98 -8.63 23.29
CA THR A 259 6.66 -8.34 24.71
C THR A 259 6.81 -6.86 25.04
N THR A 260 7.67 -6.12 24.35
CA THR A 260 7.82 -4.66 24.49
C THR A 260 6.52 -3.93 24.20
N ILE A 261 5.89 -4.16 23.04
CA ILE A 261 4.59 -3.53 22.73
C ILE A 261 3.49 -4.05 23.64
N LYS A 262 3.50 -5.35 23.96
CA LYS A 262 2.51 -5.95 24.88
C LYS A 262 2.62 -5.45 26.32
N SER A 263 3.72 -4.79 26.69
CA SER A 263 3.87 -4.21 28.03
C SER A 263 2.91 -3.04 28.29
N GLY A 264 2.34 -2.44 27.24
CA GLY A 264 1.42 -1.32 27.37
C GLY A 264 2.09 -0.01 27.80
N ARG A 265 3.42 0.03 27.85
CA ARG A 265 4.23 1.17 28.28
C ARG A 265 5.28 1.53 27.23
N ILE A 266 5.65 2.80 27.21
CA ILE A 266 6.76 3.28 26.38
C ILE A 266 8.06 2.83 27.05
N GLN A 267 8.89 2.10 26.30
CA GLN A 267 10.19 1.63 26.78
C GLN A 267 11.29 2.44 26.09
N PRO A 268 12.42 2.72 26.79
CA PRO A 268 13.55 3.39 26.19
C PRO A 268 14.04 2.70 24.92
N ALA A 269 14.46 3.50 23.92
CA ALA A 269 15.14 2.96 22.76
C ALA A 269 16.41 2.21 23.19
N ARG A 270 16.67 1.07 22.53
CA ARG A 270 18.01 0.47 22.58
C ARG A 270 18.96 1.41 21.85
N ALA A 271 20.06 1.76 22.50
CA ALA A 271 21.13 2.54 21.87
C ALA A 271 21.59 1.84 20.59
N ALA A 272 21.85 2.62 19.55
CA ALA A 272 22.58 2.12 18.40
C ALA A 272 23.97 1.70 18.86
N ASP A 273 24.48 0.59 18.33
CA ASP A 273 25.87 0.21 18.53
C ASP A 273 26.76 1.17 17.73
N PRO A 274 27.55 2.03 18.38
CA PRO A 274 28.41 2.99 17.69
C PRO A 274 29.52 2.31 16.88
N THR A 275 29.75 1.01 17.08
CA THR A 275 30.75 0.23 16.33
C THR A 275 30.16 -0.49 15.11
N ALA A 276 28.84 -0.42 14.91
CA ALA A 276 28.20 -1.06 13.77
C ALA A 276 28.60 -0.36 12.46
N GLU A 277 29.40 -1.03 11.65
CA GLU A 277 29.85 -0.52 10.35
C GLU A 277 28.65 -0.31 9.41
N LEU A 278 28.39 0.97 9.08
CA LEU A 278 27.38 1.38 8.12
C LEU A 278 28.00 1.55 6.74
N PRO A 279 27.33 1.11 5.66
CA PRO A 279 27.66 1.54 4.31
C PRO A 279 27.79 3.07 4.24
N PRO A 280 28.71 3.62 3.44
CA PRO A 280 28.95 5.08 3.38
C PRO A 280 27.67 5.89 3.18
N ARG A 281 26.78 5.44 2.29
CA ARG A 281 25.51 6.12 2.03
C ARG A 281 24.56 6.12 3.23
N LEU A 282 24.53 5.04 4.02
CA LEU A 282 23.73 4.99 5.24
C LEU A 282 24.30 5.90 6.34
N HIS A 283 25.62 6.09 6.35
CA HIS A 283 26.29 7.03 7.24
C HIS A 283 25.91 8.48 6.90
N GLU A 284 26.02 8.88 5.64
CA GLU A 284 25.59 10.21 5.15
C GLU A 284 24.12 10.51 5.49
N LEU A 285 23.23 9.51 5.33
CA LEU A 285 21.82 9.65 5.67
C LEU A 285 21.60 9.78 7.18
N ALA A 286 22.38 9.06 8.00
CA ALA A 286 22.31 9.19 9.45
C ALA A 286 22.72 10.61 9.90
N GLU A 287 23.79 11.17 9.33
CA GLU A 287 24.22 12.55 9.59
C GLU A 287 23.17 13.57 9.16
N ALA A 288 22.59 13.39 7.96
CA ALA A 288 21.51 14.25 7.46
C ALA A 288 20.27 14.24 8.37
N TRP A 289 20.07 13.17 9.14
CA TRP A 289 19.00 13.03 10.14
C TRP A 289 19.40 13.46 11.55
N GLY A 290 20.62 13.98 11.72
CA GLY A 290 21.14 14.46 13.00
C GLY A 290 21.50 13.35 13.98
N TYR A 291 21.83 12.17 13.48
CA TYR A 291 22.42 11.12 14.31
C TYR A 291 23.94 11.31 14.42
N PRO A 292 24.52 11.07 15.61
CA PRO A 292 25.97 11.10 15.78
C PRO A 292 26.62 9.97 14.99
N THR A 293 27.76 10.28 14.38
CA THR A 293 28.60 9.36 13.62
C THR A 293 29.88 8.97 14.36
#